data_AF-A0A2V8SKF9-F1
#
_entry.id   AF-A0A2V8SKF9-F1
#
_cell.length_a   1.000
_cell.length_b   1.000
_cell.length_c   1.000
_cell.angle_alpha   90.00
_cell.angle_beta   90.00
_cell.angle_gamma   90.00
#
_symmetry.space_group_name_H-M   'P 1'
#
loop_
_entity.id
_entity.type
_entity.pdbx_description
1 polymer ?
#
loop_
_entity_poly.entity_id
_entity_poly.type
_entity_poly.pdbx_seq_one_letter_code
_entity_poly.pdbx_strand_id
1 'polypeptide(L)'
;MSDSEIQENLPPKLRPGAEGGIDNNSLADVVEWFLNYDERTARVRHAYTEELFQWKQHDDVENGIGVYPFENAEARFAIGVFQALQENNSEPLLGLWLSDVLNALHESRETKAEITEANKLDEDPEMLALEKAGKLTTNAERRLYLTSCWLEQLCTAEARVLGWIYQEMYGRPYTPAT
;
A
#
# COMPACT_ATOMS: atom_id res chain seq x y z
N MET A 1 43.67 0.42 -7.64
CA MET A 1 42.40 1.14 -7.66
C MET A 1 41.38 0.13 -8.13
N SER A 2 40.60 -0.43 -7.21
CA SER A 2 39.59 -1.44 -7.52
C SER A 2 38.35 -0.73 -8.01
N ASP A 3 37.95 -1.00 -9.25
CA ASP A 3 36.62 -0.70 -9.76
C ASP A 3 35.61 -1.53 -8.97
N SER A 4 35.23 -1.03 -7.79
CA SER A 4 34.02 -1.47 -7.12
C SER A 4 32.87 -0.91 -7.94
N GLU A 5 32.36 -1.73 -8.86
CA GLU A 5 31.05 -1.55 -9.48
C GLU A 5 30.08 -1.20 -8.35
N ILE A 6 29.50 0.00 -8.41
CA ILE A 6 28.35 0.34 -7.59
C ILE A 6 27.27 -0.62 -8.08
N GLN A 7 27.10 -1.74 -7.37
CA GLN A 7 26.02 -2.67 -7.62
C GLN A 7 24.74 -1.89 -7.32
N GLU A 8 24.08 -1.37 -8.36
CA GLU A 8 22.81 -0.69 -8.21
C GLU A 8 21.87 -1.65 -7.49
N ASN A 9 21.44 -1.27 -6.28
CA ASN A 9 20.47 -2.03 -5.52
C ASN A 9 19.13 -1.86 -6.24
N LEU A 10 18.88 -2.73 -7.22
CA LEU A 10 17.66 -2.78 -8.02
C LEU A 10 16.80 -3.96 -7.54
N PRO A 11 15.46 -3.86 -7.67
CA PRO A 11 14.60 -4.99 -7.39
C PRO A 11 15.00 -6.22 -8.23
N PRO A 12 14.89 -7.43 -7.68
CA PRO A 12 15.19 -8.66 -8.41
C PRO A 12 14.23 -8.84 -9.59
N LYS A 13 14.67 -9.57 -10.61
CA LYS A 13 13.88 -9.81 -11.81
C LYS A 13 12.75 -10.81 -11.56
N LEU A 14 11.56 -10.52 -12.10
CA LEU A 14 10.47 -11.48 -12.14
C LEU A 14 10.82 -12.65 -13.05
N ARG A 15 10.49 -13.86 -12.61
CA ARG A 15 10.72 -15.08 -13.38
C ARG A 15 9.38 -15.59 -13.93
N PRO A 16 9.36 -16.13 -15.16
CA PRO A 16 8.18 -16.80 -15.66
C PRO A 16 7.91 -18.09 -14.87
N GLY A 17 6.66 -18.27 -14.47
CA GLY A 17 6.16 -19.50 -13.86
C GLY A 17 5.82 -20.57 -14.90
N ALA A 18 5.51 -21.78 -14.43
CA ALA A 18 5.28 -22.96 -15.28
C ALA A 18 4.05 -22.85 -16.20
N GLU A 19 3.06 -22.02 -15.84
CA GLU A 19 1.80 -21.86 -16.58
C GLU A 19 1.67 -20.52 -17.31
N GLY A 20 2.79 -19.80 -17.53
CA GLY A 20 2.79 -18.51 -18.21
C GLY A 20 2.44 -17.31 -17.31
N GLY A 21 2.27 -17.53 -16.01
CA GLY A 21 2.18 -16.48 -14.99
C GLY A 21 3.55 -16.11 -14.40
N ILE A 22 3.55 -15.36 -13.29
CA ILE A 22 4.77 -15.03 -12.53
C ILE A 22 5.10 -16.18 -11.57
N ASP A 23 6.37 -16.53 -11.43
CA ASP A 23 6.86 -17.43 -10.38
C ASP A 23 6.68 -16.78 -9.00
N ASN A 24 5.88 -17.42 -8.12
CA ASN A 24 5.56 -16.91 -6.79
C ASN A 24 6.80 -16.62 -5.94
N ASN A 25 7.87 -17.41 -6.09
CA ASN A 25 9.11 -17.15 -5.36
C ASN A 25 9.78 -15.86 -5.85
N SER A 26 9.84 -15.64 -7.16
CA SER A 26 10.36 -14.37 -7.71
C SER A 26 9.52 -13.16 -7.32
N LEU A 27 8.20 -13.32 -7.20
CA LEU A 27 7.32 -12.27 -6.70
C LEU A 27 7.58 -11.96 -5.22
N ALA A 28 7.75 -13.00 -4.40
CA ALA A 28 8.12 -12.83 -2.99
C ALA A 28 9.47 -12.11 -2.85
N ASP A 29 10.47 -12.48 -3.66
CA ASP A 29 11.78 -11.82 -3.69
C ASP A 29 11.64 -10.31 -4.01
N VAL A 30 10.76 -9.95 -4.95
CA VAL A 30 10.48 -8.54 -5.29
C VAL A 30 9.78 -7.81 -4.15
N VAL A 31 8.73 -8.39 -3.57
CA VAL A 31 7.98 -7.78 -2.46
C VAL A 31 8.91 -7.54 -1.27
N GLU A 32 9.74 -8.53 -0.91
CA GLU A 32 10.72 -8.42 0.16
C GLU A 32 11.76 -7.34 -0.13
N TRP A 33 12.21 -7.22 -1.38
CA TRP A 33 13.11 -6.13 -1.77
C TRP A 33 12.47 -4.76 -1.51
N PHE A 34 11.22 -4.56 -1.93
CA PHE A 34 10.52 -3.29 -1.70
C PHE A 34 10.33 -3.00 -0.21
N LEU A 35 10.00 -4.00 0.59
CA LEU A 35 9.85 -3.86 2.04
C LEU A 35 11.16 -3.50 2.75
N ASN A 36 12.32 -3.84 2.17
CA ASN A 36 13.64 -3.54 2.74
C ASN A 36 14.29 -2.27 2.21
N TYR A 37 14.04 -1.91 0.95
CA TYR A 37 14.84 -0.90 0.25
C TYR A 37 14.02 0.26 -0.31
N ASP A 38 12.71 0.11 -0.50
CA ASP A 38 11.84 1.22 -0.89
C ASP A 38 11.22 1.87 0.35
N GLU A 39 11.69 3.07 0.71
CA GLU A 39 11.28 3.76 1.95
C GLU A 39 9.75 3.89 2.10
N ARG A 40 9.04 4.11 0.98
CA ARG A 40 7.59 4.29 1.02
C ARG A 40 6.86 2.97 1.24
N THR A 41 7.36 1.87 0.70
CA THR A 41 6.81 0.53 0.92
C THR A 41 7.20 -0.02 2.30
N ALA A 42 8.43 0.22 2.73
CA ALA A 42 8.94 -0.19 4.04
C ALA A 42 8.12 0.38 5.21
N ARG A 43 7.42 1.51 5.03
CA ARG A 43 6.50 2.07 6.03
C ARG A 43 5.36 1.12 6.41
N VAL A 44 5.03 0.13 5.58
CA VAL A 44 4.06 -0.92 5.96
C VAL A 44 4.52 -1.71 7.19
N ARG A 45 5.84 -1.88 7.38
CA ARG A 45 6.44 -2.55 8.55
C ARG A 45 6.52 -1.65 9.80
N HIS A 46 6.19 -0.37 9.67
CA HIS A 46 6.29 0.57 10.78
C HIS A 46 5.17 0.34 11.80
N ALA A 47 5.48 0.45 13.10
CA ALA A 47 4.53 0.23 14.20
C ALA A 47 3.26 1.09 14.08
N TYR A 48 3.40 2.31 13.58
CA TYR A 48 2.26 3.20 13.28
C TYR A 48 1.29 2.62 12.25
N THR A 49 1.80 2.00 11.18
CA THR A 49 0.96 1.38 10.14
C THR A 49 0.28 0.13 10.68
N GLU A 50 0.98 -0.63 11.53
CA GLU A 50 0.41 -1.76 12.25
C GLU A 50 -0.76 -1.34 13.15
N GLU A 51 -0.61 -0.25 13.90
CA GLU A 51 -1.68 0.28 14.75
C GLU A 51 -2.94 0.66 13.94
N LEU A 52 -2.76 1.31 12.79
CA LEU A 52 -3.86 1.61 11.86
C LEU A 52 -4.54 0.35 11.32
N PHE A 53 -3.75 -0.67 10.97
CA PHE A 53 -4.26 -1.94 10.49
C PHE A 53 -5.10 -2.66 11.56
N GLN A 54 -4.59 -2.75 12.79
CA GLN A 54 -5.30 -3.37 13.91
C GLN A 54 -6.59 -2.61 14.24
N TRP A 55 -6.54 -1.28 14.25
CA TRP A 55 -7.74 -0.46 14.38
C TRP A 55 -8.75 -0.76 13.27
N LYS A 56 -8.30 -0.86 12.01
CA LYS A 56 -9.19 -1.09 10.87
C LYS A 56 -9.87 -2.46 10.95
N GLN A 57 -9.13 -3.51 11.34
CA GLN A 57 -9.71 -4.83 11.58
C GLN A 57 -10.77 -4.81 12.67
N HIS A 58 -10.52 -4.09 13.77
CA HIS A 58 -11.49 -3.96 14.85
C HIS A 58 -12.75 -3.22 14.39
N ASP A 59 -12.59 -2.08 13.70
CA ASP A 59 -13.69 -1.30 13.14
C ASP A 59 -14.55 -2.14 12.18
N ASP A 60 -13.93 -2.93 11.30
CA ASP A 60 -14.66 -3.80 10.38
C ASP A 60 -15.48 -4.85 11.12
N VAL A 61 -14.91 -5.53 12.12
CA VAL A 61 -15.63 -6.51 12.95
C VAL A 61 -16.82 -5.86 13.67
N GLU A 62 -16.62 -4.71 14.30
CA GLU A 62 -17.69 -3.98 15.02
C GLU A 62 -18.84 -3.57 14.09
N ASN A 63 -18.54 -3.34 12.81
CA ASN A 63 -19.52 -2.93 11.81
C ASN A 63 -20.04 -4.10 10.95
N GLY A 64 -19.74 -5.35 11.32
CA GLY A 64 -20.24 -6.54 10.63
C GLY A 64 -19.62 -6.78 9.25
N ILE A 65 -18.48 -6.15 8.97
CA ILE A 65 -17.69 -6.38 7.75
C ILE A 65 -16.81 -7.61 7.99
N GLY A 66 -16.80 -8.53 7.01
CA GLY A 66 -15.96 -9.72 7.08
C GLY A 66 -14.48 -9.35 7.04
N VAL A 67 -13.73 -9.73 8.08
CA VAL A 67 -12.28 -9.48 8.17
C VAL A 67 -11.52 -10.75 7.82
N TYR A 68 -10.58 -10.63 6.89
CA TYR A 68 -9.61 -11.69 6.66
C TYR A 68 -8.53 -11.65 7.75
N PRO A 69 -8.18 -12.78 8.39
CA PRO A 69 -7.32 -12.81 9.57
C PRO A 69 -5.83 -12.72 9.19
N PHE A 70 -5.44 -11.61 8.56
CA PHE A 70 -4.01 -11.31 8.38
C PHE A 70 -3.36 -11.05 9.74
N GLU A 71 -2.15 -11.55 9.92
CA GLU A 71 -1.41 -11.44 11.19
C GLU A 71 -0.94 -10.00 11.48
N ASN A 72 -0.66 -9.22 10.43
CA ASN A 72 -0.16 -7.85 10.50
C ASN A 72 -0.37 -7.10 9.16
N ALA A 73 -0.06 -5.80 9.16
CA ALA A 73 -0.18 -4.93 8.00
C ALA A 73 0.68 -5.40 6.81
N GLU A 74 1.88 -5.91 7.10
CA GLU A 74 2.78 -6.46 6.08
C GLU A 74 2.17 -7.66 5.35
N ALA A 75 1.59 -8.61 6.09
CA ALA A 75 0.94 -9.78 5.53
C ALA A 75 -0.27 -9.38 4.67
N ARG A 76 -1.07 -8.42 5.15
CA ARG A 76 -2.19 -7.85 4.36
C ARG A 76 -1.70 -7.23 3.07
N PHE A 77 -0.61 -6.47 3.11
CA PHE A 77 -0.03 -5.84 1.93
C PHE A 77 0.55 -6.88 0.95
N ALA A 78 1.42 -7.76 1.43
CA ALA A 78 2.10 -8.75 0.61
C ALA A 78 1.08 -9.66 -0.09
N ILE A 79 0.10 -10.21 0.65
CA ILE A 79 -0.94 -11.05 0.04
C ILE A 79 -1.81 -10.24 -0.93
N GLY A 80 -2.08 -8.96 -0.63
CA GLY A 80 -2.79 -8.05 -1.55
C GLY A 80 -2.09 -7.90 -2.90
N VAL A 81 -0.76 -7.79 -2.92
CA VAL A 81 0.03 -7.75 -4.17
C VAL A 81 -0.13 -9.05 -4.98
N PHE A 82 -0.06 -10.21 -4.31
CA PHE A 82 -0.23 -11.50 -4.98
C PHE A 82 -1.65 -11.65 -5.56
N GLN A 83 -2.68 -11.31 -4.77
CA GLN A 83 -4.08 -11.36 -5.19
C GLN A 83 -4.33 -10.41 -6.36
N ALA A 84 -3.82 -9.18 -6.30
CA ALA A 84 -3.96 -8.21 -7.37
C ALA A 84 -3.42 -8.75 -8.71
N LEU A 85 -2.26 -9.41 -8.72
CA LEU A 85 -1.69 -9.98 -9.96
C LEU A 85 -2.44 -11.23 -10.44
N GLN A 86 -2.93 -12.05 -9.51
CA GLN A 86 -3.69 -13.25 -9.83
C GLN A 86 -5.05 -12.89 -10.45
N GLU A 87 -5.74 -11.89 -9.90
CA GLU A 87 -7.08 -11.47 -10.35
C GLU A 87 -7.00 -10.57 -11.59
N ASN A 88 -5.92 -9.79 -11.73
CA ASN A 88 -5.71 -8.85 -12.84
C ASN A 88 -4.62 -9.36 -13.79
N ASN A 89 -4.83 -10.56 -14.33
CA ASN A 89 -3.86 -11.36 -15.07
C ASN A 89 -3.54 -10.90 -16.52
N SER A 90 -3.88 -9.66 -16.88
CA SER A 90 -3.59 -9.09 -18.20
C SER A 90 -3.29 -7.61 -18.10
N GLU A 91 -2.63 -7.03 -19.11
CA GLU A 91 -2.25 -5.62 -19.10
C GLU A 91 -3.45 -4.68 -18.86
N PRO A 92 -4.60 -4.85 -19.54
CA PRO A 92 -5.75 -3.97 -19.31
C PRO A 92 -6.33 -4.10 -17.90
N LEU A 93 -6.42 -5.32 -17.36
CA LEU A 93 -6.96 -5.54 -16.02
C LEU A 93 -6.04 -4.97 -14.95
N LEU A 94 -4.72 -5.20 -15.06
CA LEU A 94 -3.76 -4.64 -14.11
C LEU A 94 -3.72 -3.11 -14.20
N GLY A 95 -3.88 -2.55 -15.39
CA GLY A 95 -4.02 -1.10 -15.59
C GLY A 95 -5.28 -0.53 -14.92
N LEU A 96 -6.42 -1.22 -15.00
CA LEU A 96 -7.64 -0.83 -14.29
C LEU A 96 -7.42 -0.87 -12.78
N TRP A 97 -6.88 -1.96 -12.25
CA TRP A 97 -6.58 -2.08 -10.82
C TRP A 97 -5.60 -0.99 -10.33
N LEU A 98 -4.55 -0.69 -11.09
CA LEU A 98 -3.63 0.40 -10.79
C LEU A 98 -4.32 1.76 -10.79
N SER A 99 -5.29 1.98 -11.69
CA SER A 99 -6.13 3.20 -11.65
C SER A 99 -6.91 3.29 -10.35
N ASP A 100 -7.57 2.20 -9.95
CA ASP A 100 -8.38 2.16 -8.75
C ASP A 100 -7.53 2.39 -7.48
N VAL A 101 -6.36 1.77 -7.39
CA VAL A 101 -5.41 1.99 -6.29
C VAL A 101 -4.94 3.44 -6.23
N LEU A 102 -4.62 4.05 -7.38
CA LEU A 102 -4.18 5.45 -7.44
C LEU A 102 -5.30 6.42 -7.11
N ASN A 103 -6.53 6.14 -7.55
CA ASN A 103 -7.71 6.94 -7.22
C ASN A 103 -8.00 6.88 -5.71
N ALA A 104 -8.02 5.67 -5.12
CA ALA A 104 -8.19 5.51 -3.67
C ALA A 104 -7.07 6.21 -2.88
N LEU A 105 -5.84 6.18 -3.37
CA LEU A 105 -4.72 6.92 -2.77
C LEU A 105 -4.93 8.44 -2.84
N HIS A 106 -5.44 8.95 -3.97
CA HIS A 106 -5.71 10.36 -4.13
C HIS A 106 -6.84 10.83 -3.21
N GLU A 107 -8.00 10.15 -3.27
CA GLU A 107 -9.18 10.46 -2.46
C GLU A 107 -8.87 10.38 -0.95
N SER A 108 -8.13 9.35 -0.53
CA SER A 108 -7.73 9.21 0.88
C SER A 108 -6.82 10.36 1.33
N ARG A 109 -5.87 10.81 0.51
CA ARG A 109 -5.01 11.96 0.82
C ARG A 109 -5.80 13.25 0.92
N GLU A 110 -6.70 13.52 -0.02
CA GLU A 110 -7.54 14.71 -0.01
C GLU A 110 -8.43 14.73 1.24
N THR A 111 -9.16 13.65 1.48
CA THR A 111 -10.03 13.50 2.66
C THR A 111 -9.25 13.68 3.97
N LYS A 112 -8.07 13.06 4.09
CA LYS A 112 -7.21 13.22 5.27
C LYS A 112 -6.78 14.67 5.44
N ALA A 113 -6.35 15.33 4.37
CA ALA A 113 -5.89 16.72 4.40
C ALA A 113 -7.02 17.67 4.82
N GLU A 114 -8.22 17.52 4.26
CA GLU A 114 -9.40 18.32 4.61
C GLU A 114 -9.76 18.19 6.09
N ILE A 115 -9.85 16.96 6.61
CA ILE A 115 -10.17 16.73 8.03
C ILE A 115 -9.07 17.29 8.95
N THR A 116 -7.80 17.10 8.55
CA THR A 116 -6.64 17.59 9.30
C THR A 116 -6.63 19.11 9.40
N GLU A 117 -6.90 19.80 8.29
CA GLU A 117 -6.97 21.26 8.24
C GLU A 117 -8.17 21.80 9.03
N ALA A 118 -9.36 21.25 8.81
CA ALA A 118 -10.59 21.68 9.47
C ALA A 118 -10.52 21.55 11.00
N ASN A 119 -9.78 20.55 11.50
CA ASN A 119 -9.67 20.24 12.93
C ASN A 119 -8.28 20.58 13.52
N LYS A 120 -7.37 21.17 12.74
CA LYS A 120 -6.00 21.53 13.16
C LYS A 120 -5.23 20.37 13.79
N LEU A 121 -5.35 19.17 13.20
CA LEU A 121 -4.78 17.97 13.79
C LEU A 121 -3.24 17.96 13.78
N ASP A 122 -2.62 18.75 12.91
CA ASP A 122 -1.16 18.86 12.74
C ASP A 122 -0.50 19.95 13.60
N GLU A 123 -1.20 20.51 14.60
CA GLU A 123 -0.57 21.40 15.59
C GLU A 123 0.57 20.72 16.37
N ASP A 124 0.51 19.39 16.49
CA ASP A 124 1.57 18.55 17.03
C ASP A 124 2.01 17.52 15.96
N PRO A 125 3.21 17.67 15.37
CA PRO A 125 3.68 16.80 14.30
C PRO A 125 4.09 15.40 14.80
N GLU A 126 4.36 15.22 16.10
CA GLU A 126 4.76 13.92 16.66
C GLU A 126 3.55 13.04 17.00
N MET A 127 2.35 13.63 17.04
CA MET A 127 1.12 12.94 17.39
C MET A 127 0.73 11.90 16.34
N LEU A 128 0.41 10.69 16.80
CA LEU A 128 -0.01 9.59 15.93
C LEU A 128 -1.45 9.78 15.43
N ALA A 129 -1.82 9.17 14.31
CA ALA A 129 -3.17 9.31 13.76
C ALA A 129 -4.28 8.85 14.71
N LEU A 130 -4.10 7.77 15.49
CA LEU A 130 -5.11 7.37 16.47
C LEU A 130 -5.32 8.44 17.56
N GLU A 131 -4.24 9.08 18.01
CA GLU A 131 -4.29 10.18 18.96
C GLU A 131 -4.93 11.43 18.34
N LYS A 132 -4.57 11.77 17.09
CA LYS A 132 -5.20 12.85 16.32
C LYS A 132 -6.69 12.62 16.15
N ALA A 133 -7.11 11.39 15.86
CA ALA A 133 -8.52 11.03 15.76
C ALA A 133 -9.26 11.24 17.09
N GLY A 134 -8.58 11.11 18.24
CA GLY A 134 -9.14 11.43 19.55
C GLY A 134 -9.65 12.87 19.69
N LYS A 135 -9.09 13.82 18.92
CA LYS A 135 -9.52 15.23 18.89
C LYS A 135 -10.80 15.47 18.09
N LEU A 136 -11.16 14.55 17.19
CA LEU A 136 -12.35 14.66 16.35
C LEU A 136 -13.62 14.44 17.17
N THR A 137 -14.70 15.14 16.84
CA THR A 137 -15.89 15.20 17.70
C THR A 137 -16.89 14.09 17.42
N THR A 138 -16.95 13.59 16.18
CA THR A 138 -17.93 12.57 15.78
C THR A 138 -17.24 11.26 15.44
N ASN A 139 -17.92 10.13 15.73
CA ASN A 139 -17.40 8.81 15.38
C ASN A 139 -17.28 8.65 13.84
N ALA A 140 -18.21 9.20 13.06
CA ALA A 140 -18.15 9.15 11.61
C ALA A 140 -16.90 9.83 11.05
N GLU A 141 -16.57 11.04 11.53
CA GLU A 141 -15.37 11.77 11.12
C GLU A 141 -14.09 11.05 11.56
N ARG A 142 -14.06 10.48 12.77
CA ARG A 142 -12.95 9.64 13.26
C ARG A 142 -12.67 8.47 12.34
N ARG A 143 -13.73 7.71 12.00
CA ARG A 143 -13.62 6.54 11.14
C ARG A 143 -13.18 6.93 9.74
N LEU A 144 -13.71 8.02 9.20
CA LEU A 144 -13.32 8.52 7.89
C LEU A 144 -11.82 8.89 7.88
N TYR A 145 -11.37 9.69 8.84
CA TYR A 145 -9.97 10.08 8.98
C TYR A 145 -9.02 8.88 9.11
N LEU A 146 -9.31 7.94 10.02
CA LEU A 146 -8.46 6.77 10.24
C LEU A 146 -8.46 5.81 9.04
N THR A 147 -9.60 5.67 8.36
CA THR A 147 -9.68 4.91 7.10
C THR A 147 -8.82 5.55 6.03
N SER A 148 -8.88 6.87 5.86
CA SER A 148 -8.03 7.61 4.94
C SER A 148 -6.54 7.46 5.26
N CYS A 149 -6.15 7.52 6.55
CA CYS A 149 -4.78 7.27 6.97
C CYS A 149 -4.31 5.85 6.62
N TRP A 150 -5.14 4.84 6.84
CA TRP A 150 -4.84 3.44 6.50
C TRP A 150 -4.70 3.25 4.98
N LEU A 151 -5.68 3.72 4.19
CA LEU A 151 -5.68 3.60 2.74
C LEU A 151 -4.48 4.32 2.12
N GLU A 152 -4.10 5.48 2.64
CA GLU A 152 -2.92 6.18 2.13
C GLU A 152 -1.64 5.34 2.29
N GLN A 153 -1.45 4.67 3.44
CA GLN A 153 -0.28 3.80 3.64
C GLN A 153 -0.33 2.58 2.72
N LEU A 154 -1.47 1.87 2.72
CA LEU A 154 -1.63 0.63 1.95
C LEU A 154 -1.51 0.89 0.44
N CYS A 155 -2.29 1.84 -0.09
CA CYS A 155 -2.30 2.13 -1.52
C CYS A 155 -1.00 2.78 -2.00
N THR A 156 -0.26 3.50 -1.14
CA THR A 156 1.09 3.97 -1.48
C THR A 156 2.03 2.78 -1.71
N ALA A 157 2.01 1.78 -0.85
CA ALA A 157 2.85 0.59 -1.00
C ALA A 157 2.43 -0.25 -2.22
N GLU A 158 1.13 -0.51 -2.37
CA GLU A 158 0.59 -1.29 -3.51
C GLU A 158 0.89 -0.61 -4.85
N ALA A 159 0.66 0.69 -4.99
CA ALA A 159 0.94 1.41 -6.23
C ALA A 159 2.42 1.36 -6.62
N ARG A 160 3.34 1.37 -5.65
CA ARG A 160 4.78 1.32 -5.92
C ARG A 160 5.22 -0.05 -6.42
N VAL A 161 4.80 -1.12 -5.73
CA VAL A 161 5.17 -2.47 -6.13
C VAL A 161 4.48 -2.87 -7.42
N LEU A 162 3.16 -2.68 -7.52
CA LEU A 162 2.40 -3.04 -8.72
C LEU A 162 2.80 -2.19 -9.93
N GLY A 163 3.11 -0.90 -9.74
CA GLY A 163 3.61 -0.04 -10.82
C GLY A 163 4.97 -0.51 -11.36
N TRP A 164 5.86 -0.97 -10.48
CA TRP A 164 7.13 -1.55 -10.90
C TRP A 164 6.93 -2.88 -11.61
N ILE A 165 6.08 -3.76 -11.08
CA ILE A 165 5.75 -5.06 -11.70
C ILE A 165 5.13 -4.86 -13.09
N TYR A 166 4.22 -3.89 -13.24
CA TYR A 166 3.66 -3.52 -14.53
C TYR A 166 4.76 -3.14 -15.52
N GLN A 167 5.71 -2.29 -15.10
CA GLN A 167 6.83 -1.89 -15.95
C GLN A 167 7.73 -3.07 -16.33
N GLU A 168 8.01 -3.97 -15.40
CA GLU A 168 8.83 -5.16 -15.66
C GLU A 168 8.14 -6.13 -16.63
N MET A 169 6.82 -6.32 -16.52
CA MET A 169 6.06 -7.22 -17.38
C MET A 169 5.84 -6.67 -18.80
N TYR A 170 5.57 -5.36 -18.93
CA TYR A 170 5.12 -4.76 -20.19
C TYR A 170 6.15 -3.82 -20.83
N GLY A 171 7.31 -3.65 -20.20
CA GLY A 171 8.43 -2.87 -20.73
C GLY A 171 8.20 -1.36 -20.77
N ARG A 172 7.13 -0.86 -20.14
CA ARG A 172 6.79 0.57 -20.06
C ARG A 172 6.17 0.92 -18.70
N PRO A 173 6.45 2.10 -18.15
CA PRO A 173 5.80 2.54 -16.92
C PRO A 173 4.28 2.62 -17.13
N TYR A 174 3.53 2.36 -16.07
CA TYR A 174 2.10 2.60 -16.06
C TYR A 174 1.80 4.10 -16.18
N THR A 175 0.89 4.45 -17.09
CA THR A 175 0.35 5.81 -17.23
C THR A 175 -1.16 5.73 -17.13
N PRO A 176 -1.79 6.38 -16.13
CA PRO A 176 -3.24 6.47 -16.05
C PRO A 176 -3.80 7.06 -17.34
N ALA A 177 -4.91 6.51 -17.82
CA ALA A 177 -5.64 7.12 -18.93
C ALA A 177 -6.17 8.50 -18.47
N THR A 178 -5.79 9.56 -19.18
CA THR A 178 -6.36 10.91 -19.06
C THR A 178 -7.83 10.95 -19.44
#